data_AF-A0A9Q9BW31-F1
#
_entry.id   AF-A0A9Q9BW31-F1
#
_cell.length_a   1.000
_cell.length_b   1.000
_cell.length_c   1.000
_cell.angle_alpha   90.00
_cell.angle_beta   90.00
_cell.angle_gamma   90.00
#
_symmetry.space_group_name_H-M   'P 1'
#
loop_
_entity.id
_entity.type
_entity.pdbx_description
1 polymer ?
#
loop_
_entity_poly.entity_id
_entity_poly.type
_entity_poly.pdbx_seq_one_letter_code
_entity_poly.pdbx_strand_id
1 'polypeptide(L)' 'MNRSPLPVKRWGVLDTINLCLMIFVCLFVVDFQHNPLISWLVIAAFGIWALTVLARNIYLSKYHKQ' A
#
# COMPACT_ATOMS: atom_id res chain seq x y z
N MET A 1 -1.88 -37.24 10.32
CA MET A 1 -1.14 -36.22 9.52
C MET A 1 -1.55 -34.85 10.03
N ASN A 2 -0.73 -34.24 10.90
CA ASN A 2 -1.09 -32.97 11.54
C ASN A 2 -0.67 -31.83 10.59
N ARG A 3 -1.57 -31.38 9.71
CA ARG A 3 -1.33 -30.21 8.88
C ARG A 3 -1.55 -28.98 9.75
N SER A 4 -0.48 -28.40 10.27
CA SER A 4 -0.52 -27.09 10.92
C SER A 4 -1.19 -26.11 9.94
N PRO A 5 -2.30 -25.44 10.32
CA PRO A 5 -2.93 -24.47 9.44
C PRO A 5 -1.89 -23.39 9.15
N LEU A 6 -1.59 -23.20 7.86
CA LEU A 6 -0.74 -22.09 7.41
C LEU A 6 -1.34 -20.81 8.00
N PRO A 7 -0.54 -19.96 8.68
CA PRO A 7 -1.08 -18.72 9.24
C PRO A 7 -1.54 -17.85 8.08
N VAL A 8 -2.85 -17.89 7.80
CA VAL A 8 -3.48 -17.04 6.80
C VAL A 8 -3.34 -15.61 7.32
N LYS A 9 -2.54 -14.78 6.63
CA LYS A 9 -2.39 -13.37 6.96
C LYS A 9 -3.79 -12.75 6.96
N ARG A 10 -4.29 -12.39 8.13
CA ARG A 10 -5.61 -11.81 8.32
C ARG A 10 -5.61 -10.41 7.70
N TRP A 11 -6.55 -10.13 6.80
CA TRP A 11 -6.72 -8.81 6.20
C TRP A 11 -6.92 -7.77 7.30
N GLY A 12 -5.96 -6.86 7.45
CA GLY A 12 -5.97 -5.85 8.50
C GLY A 12 -6.57 -4.53 8.02
N VAL A 13 -6.89 -3.66 8.98
CA VAL A 13 -7.28 -2.27 8.70
C VAL A 13 -6.23 -1.55 7.84
N LEU A 14 -4.95 -1.89 8.02
CA LEU A 14 -3.85 -1.36 7.21
C LEU A 14 -3.96 -1.77 5.74
N ASP A 15 -4.35 -3.02 5.45
CA ASP A 15 -4.53 -3.50 4.08
C ASP A 15 -5.72 -2.77 3.41
N THR A 16 -6.78 -2.48 4.16
CA THR A 16 -7.91 -1.65 3.69
C THR A 16 -7.49 -0.22 3.36
N ILE A 17 -6.73 0.43 4.25
CA ILE A 17 -6.21 1.78 4.00
C ILE A 17 -5.31 1.79 2.76
N ASN A 18 -4.46 0.76 2.61
CA ASN A 18 -3.59 0.60 1.44
C ASN A 18 -4.39 0.49 0.14
N LEU A 19 -5.47 -0.29 0.17
CA LEU A 19 -6.38 -0.47 -0.96
C LEU A 19 -7.09 0.84 -1.33
N CYS A 20 -7.63 1.56 -0.34
CA CYS A 20 -8.29 2.85 -0.55
C CYS A 20 -7.34 3.87 -1.19
N LEU A 21 -6.08 3.93 -0.71
CA LEU A 21 -5.06 4.81 -1.27
C LEU A 21 -4.72 4.44 -2.71
N MET A 22 -4.65 3.15 -3.04
CA MET A 22 -4.45 2.70 -4.41
C MET A 22 -5.61 3.13 -5.33
N ILE A 23 -6.87 2.96 -4.89
CA ILE A 23 -8.06 3.39 -5.64
C ILE A 23 -8.05 4.91 -5.86
N PHE A 24 -7.70 5.68 -4.84
CA PHE A 24 -7.64 7.14 -4.91
C PHE A 24 -6.66 7.63 -5.98
N VAL A 25 -5.50 6.96 -6.10
CA VAL A 25 -4.51 7.27 -7.15
C VAL A 25 -5.02 6.90 -8.52
N CYS A 26 -5.64 5.73 -8.69
CA CYS A 26 -6.24 5.35 -9.97
C CYS A 26 -7.29 6.37 -10.44
N LEU A 27 -8.12 6.90 -9.53
CA LEU A 27 -9.08 7.95 -9.84
C LEU A 27 -8.40 9.25 -10.29
N PHE A 28 -7.32 9.67 -9.61
CA PHE A 28 -6.55 10.86 -9.98
C PHE A 28 -5.76 10.71 -11.29
N VAL A 29 -5.35 9.48 -11.64
CA VAL A 29 -4.73 9.18 -12.93
C VAL A 29 -5.72 9.42 -14.08
N VAL A 30 -7.00 9.13 -13.88
CA VAL A 30 -8.06 9.38 -14.87
C VAL A 30 -8.32 10.90 -15.04
N ASP A 31 -8.14 11.70 -13.99
CA ASP A 31 -8.37 13.16 -13.99
C ASP A 31 -7.20 13.98 -14.59
N PHE A 32 -6.14 13.35 -15.10
CA PHE A 32 -4.93 14.03 -15.60
C PHE A 32 -5.19 15.12 -16.65
N GLN A 33 -6.28 15.00 -17.40
CA GLN A 33 -6.65 15.94 -18.47
C GLN A 33 -7.12 17.30 -17.92
N HIS A 34 -7.69 17.34 -16.71
CA HIS A 34 -8.22 18.59 -16.13
C HIS A 34 -7.17 19.35 -15.31
N ASN A 35 -6.37 18.66 -14.49
CA ASN A 35 -5.39 19.32 -13.61
C ASN A 35 -4.07 18.53 -13.50
N PRO A 36 -3.19 18.59 -14.52
CA PRO A 36 -1.99 17.75 -14.60
C PRO A 36 -0.99 17.97 -13.47
N LEU A 37 -0.90 19.19 -12.94
CA LEU A 37 -0.02 19.53 -11.81
C LEU A 37 -0.44 18.79 -10.52
N ILE A 38 -1.74 18.75 -10.23
CA ILE A 38 -2.28 18.13 -9.01
C ILE A 38 -2.11 16.62 -9.11
N SER A 39 -2.45 16.02 -10.26
CA SER A 39 -2.29 14.58 -10.44
C SER A 39 -0.84 14.12 -10.35
N TRP A 40 0.13 14.91 -10.84
CA TRP A 40 1.55 14.64 -10.64
C TRP A 40 1.97 14.69 -9.17
N LEU A 41 1.47 15.68 -8.41
CA LEU A 41 1.73 15.81 -6.97
C LEU A 41 1.18 14.60 -6.19
N VAL A 42 -0.03 14.14 -6.55
CA VAL A 42 -0.66 12.96 -5.94
C VAL A 42 0.14 11.69 -6.25
N ILE A 43 0.62 11.51 -7.48
CA ILE A 43 1.48 10.37 -7.85
C ILE A 43 2.79 10.39 -7.05
N ALA A 44 3.44 11.55 -6.94
CA ALA A 44 4.69 11.66 -6.19
C ALA A 44 4.49 11.34 -4.70
N ALA A 45 3.43 11.89 -4.09
CA ALA A 45 3.06 11.59 -2.70
C ALA A 45 2.75 10.11 -2.49
N PHE A 46 2.04 9.48 -3.43
CA PHE A 46 1.77 8.04 -3.38
C PHE A 46 3.03 7.20 -3.50
N GLY A 47 3.97 7.58 -4.37
CA GLY A 47 5.26 6.90 -4.50
C GLY A 47 6.05 6.89 -3.19
N ILE A 48 6.12 8.04 -2.51
CA ILE A 48 6.76 8.17 -1.19
C ILE A 48 6.04 7.31 -0.14
N TRP A 49 4.71 7.36 -0.11
CA TRP A 49 3.92 6.55 0.81
C TRP A 49 4.11 5.04 0.55
N ALA A 50 4.07 4.58 -0.70
CA ALA A 50 4.27 3.19 -1.07
C ALA A 50 5.67 2.68 -0.68
N LEU A 51 6.70 3.50 -0.90
CA LEU A 51 8.06 3.26 -0.41
C LEU A 51 8.09 3.08 1.12
N THR A 52 7.38 3.94 1.85
CA THR A 52 7.32 3.89 3.32
C THR A 52 6.62 2.63 3.81
N VAL A 53 5.51 2.24 3.18
CA VAL A 53 4.80 0.98 3.47
C VAL A 53 5.67 -0.23 3.17
N LEU A 54 6.36 -0.23 2.03
CA LEU A 54 7.24 -1.33 1.63
C LEU A 54 8.43 -1.46 2.59
N ALA A 55 9.08 -0.34 2.94
CA ALA A 55 10.17 -0.30 3.90
C ALA A 55 9.72 -0.81 5.27
N ARG A 56 8.54 -0.40 5.75
CA ARG A 56 7.98 -0.85 7.03
C ARG A 56 7.64 -2.34 7.00
N ASN A 57 7.12 -2.85 5.88
CA ASN A 57 6.81 -4.27 5.70
C ASN A 57 8.09 -5.13 5.67
N ILE A 58 9.15 -4.67 4.99
CA ILE A 58 10.47 -5.31 4.98
C ILE A 58 11.10 -5.27 6.38
N TYR A 59 11.01 -4.14 7.08
CA TYR A 59 11.49 -3.99 8.45
C TYR A 59 10.79 -4.97 9.39
N LEU A 60 9.46 -4.99 9.39
CA LEU A 60 8.68 -5.96 10.17
C LEU A 60 9.07 -7.41 9.82
N SER A 61 9.23 -7.75 8.53
CA SER A 61 9.67 -9.08 8.11
C SER A 61 11.06 -9.47 8.64
N LYS A 62 12.00 -8.51 8.69
CA LYS A 62 13.35 -8.75 9.24
C LYS A 62 13.39 -8.83 10.77
N TYR A 63 12.56 -8.06 11.46
CA TYR A 63 12.60 -7.92 12.93
C TYR A 63 11.52 -8.73 13.68
N HIS A 64 10.52 -9.29 12.98
CA HIS A 64 9.46 -10.16 13.53
C HIS A 64 9.82 -11.66 13.43
N LYS A 65 11.11 -12.00 13.27
CA LYS A 65 11.70 -13.33 13.52
C LYS A 65 12.33 -13.41 14.92
N GLN A 66 11.65 -12.87 15.93
CA GLN A 66 11.89 -13.12 17.34
C GLN A 66 10.58 -13.61 17.95
#